data_AF-A0A8H8SGJ9-F1
#
_entry.id   AF-A0A8H8SGJ9-F1
#
_cell.length_a   1.000
_cell.length_b   1.000
_cell.length_c   1.000
_cell.angle_alpha   90.00
_cell.angle_beta   90.00
_cell.angle_gamma   90.00
#
_symmetry.space_group_name_H-M   'P 1'
#
loop_
_entity.id
_entity.type
_entity.pdbx_description
1 polymer ?
#
loop_
_entity_poly.entity_id
_entity_poly.type
_entity_poly.pdbx_seq_one_letter_code
_entity_poly.pdbx_strand_id
1 'polypeptide(L)'
;MECDLRSKSYFALDLPRIDWEIDGWPDSAPTSQSLGSRLTQVFTESCKLALVAESIFNLHRSLAAFPFGEDNRAIEINWRLDAWLSELPTELLVLDDTSLPLLPHVIMLNVSYWWLVLRLHEPYYRPAPNANTPLVNTLRPFGDLSDTFCDRAASRIVFLVNLYDQLHGLRFFPRCMIQAIQAAGAVFIRQQAAAAVQNHNQDGIHKCIASLRTITNTWPCANNYSNFLENLLQVQASQLSTPS
;
A
#
# COMPACT_ATOMS: atom_id res chain seq x y z
N MET A 1 -28.35 1.59 -39.26
CA MET A 1 -27.06 2.11 -38.75
C MET A 1 -26.96 1.63 -37.31
N GLU A 2 -26.64 0.36 -37.15
CA GLU A 2 -26.61 -0.36 -35.86
C GLU A 2 -25.15 -0.58 -35.47
N CYS A 3 -24.80 -0.21 -34.24
CA CYS A 3 -23.48 -0.42 -33.67
C CYS A 3 -23.31 -1.88 -33.24
N ASP A 4 -22.47 -2.61 -33.97
CA ASP A 4 -22.03 -3.97 -33.65
C ASP A 4 -21.00 -3.94 -32.50
N LEU A 5 -21.47 -4.08 -31.26
CA LEU A 5 -20.64 -4.32 -30.07
C LEU A 5 -20.21 -5.79 -30.06
N ARG A 6 -19.20 -6.13 -30.87
CA ARG A 6 -18.50 -7.42 -30.74
C ARG A 6 -17.77 -7.50 -29.41
N SER A 7 -18.37 -8.26 -28.50
CA SER A 7 -17.77 -9.26 -27.62
C SER A 7 -16.23 -9.28 -27.66
N LYS A 8 -15.59 -8.53 -26.77
CA LYS A 8 -14.26 -8.87 -26.28
C LYS A 8 -14.46 -9.79 -25.09
N SER A 9 -14.15 -11.07 -25.29
CA SER A 9 -14.09 -12.06 -24.22
C SER A 9 -13.09 -11.61 -23.16
N TYR A 10 -13.59 -11.12 -22.03
CA TYR A 10 -12.80 -10.80 -20.83
C TYR A 10 -12.37 -12.05 -20.05
N PHE A 11 -12.60 -13.26 -20.59
CA PHE A 11 -12.41 -14.53 -19.87
C PHE A 11 -11.09 -15.26 -20.18
N ALA A 12 -10.16 -14.67 -20.93
CA ALA A 12 -8.85 -15.26 -21.19
C ALA A 12 -7.81 -14.91 -20.10
N LEU A 13 -8.21 -14.89 -18.83
CA LEU A 13 -7.28 -14.84 -17.71
C LEU A 13 -7.04 -16.29 -17.26
N ASP A 14 -5.82 -16.78 -17.42
CA ASP A 14 -5.39 -18.05 -16.82
C ASP A 14 -5.61 -17.95 -15.31
N LEU A 15 -6.57 -18.71 -14.80
CA LEU A 15 -6.85 -18.77 -13.38
C LEU A 15 -5.63 -19.37 -12.65
N PRO A 16 -5.32 -18.92 -11.43
CA PRO A 16 -4.29 -19.55 -10.61
C PRO A 16 -4.56 -21.06 -10.50
N ARG A 17 -3.53 -21.87 -10.74
CA ARG A 17 -3.64 -23.33 -10.72
C ARG A 17 -3.85 -23.80 -9.27
N ILE A 18 -4.99 -24.41 -8.98
CA ILE A 18 -5.25 -25.04 -7.68
C ILE A 18 -4.35 -26.26 -7.57
N ASP A 19 -3.45 -26.26 -6.59
CA ASP A 19 -2.54 -27.35 -6.28
C ASP A 19 -3.06 -28.05 -5.03
N TRP A 20 -3.77 -29.17 -5.20
CA TRP A 20 -4.44 -29.87 -4.11
C TRP A 20 -3.50 -30.40 -3.02
N GLU A 21 -2.21 -30.57 -3.31
CA GLU A 21 -1.20 -30.99 -2.32
C GLU A 21 -0.82 -29.85 -1.37
N ILE A 22 -0.87 -28.60 -1.88
CA ILE A 22 -0.53 -27.38 -1.13
C ILE A 22 -1.78 -26.71 -0.56
N ASP A 23 -2.87 -26.69 -1.34
CA ASP A 23 -4.14 -26.02 -1.06
C ASP A 23 -5.11 -26.91 -0.26
N GLY A 24 -4.71 -28.14 0.04
CA GLY A 24 -5.45 -29.05 0.91
C GLY A 24 -5.58 -28.46 2.31
N TRP A 25 -6.80 -28.12 2.72
CA TRP A 25 -7.06 -27.65 4.08
C TRP A 25 -6.73 -28.78 5.06
N PRO A 26 -5.88 -28.58 6.09
CA PRO A 26 -5.70 -29.59 7.11
C PRO A 26 -7.04 -29.79 7.83
N ASP A 27 -7.59 -31.00 7.77
CA ASP A 27 -8.87 -31.45 8.37
C ASP A 27 -8.96 -31.28 9.91
N SER A 28 -8.04 -30.55 10.53
CA SER A 28 -7.88 -30.40 11.98
C SER A 28 -7.84 -28.93 12.42
N ALA A 29 -8.69 -28.07 11.85
CA ALA A 29 -8.87 -26.72 12.38
C ALA A 29 -9.54 -26.78 13.78
N PRO A 30 -8.94 -26.16 14.82
CA PRO A 30 -9.52 -26.15 16.16
C PRO A 30 -10.86 -25.39 16.17
N THR A 31 -11.83 -25.98 16.85
CA THR A 31 -13.24 -25.60 17.09
C THR A 31 -13.63 -24.13 16.82
N SER A 32 -14.64 -23.98 15.96
CA SER A 32 -15.00 -22.83 15.12
C SER A 32 -15.64 -21.59 15.77
N GLN A 33 -15.83 -21.53 17.09
CA GLN A 33 -16.56 -20.40 17.70
C GLN A 33 -15.73 -19.11 17.82
N SER A 34 -14.44 -19.18 18.15
CA SER A 34 -13.58 -18.00 18.33
C SER A 34 -13.08 -17.39 17.01
N LEU A 35 -13.05 -18.20 15.94
CA LEU A 35 -12.61 -17.76 14.61
C LEU A 35 -13.72 -16.99 13.88
N GLY A 36 -14.97 -17.47 13.98
CA GLY A 36 -16.13 -16.80 13.38
C GLY A 36 -16.34 -15.39 13.91
N SER A 37 -16.18 -15.20 15.23
CA SER A 37 -16.25 -13.87 15.85
C SER A 37 -15.16 -12.91 15.31
N ARG A 38 -13.92 -13.39 15.13
CA ARG A 38 -12.80 -12.58 14.62
C ARG A 38 -12.96 -12.20 13.15
N LEU A 39 -13.45 -13.12 12.32
CA LEU A 39 -13.75 -12.84 10.91
C LEU A 39 -14.81 -11.74 10.76
N THR A 40 -15.90 -11.83 11.52
CA THR A 40 -16.95 -10.80 11.52
C THR A 40 -16.41 -9.47 12.01
N GLN A 41 -15.61 -9.45 13.07
CA GLN A 41 -15.01 -8.24 13.63
C GLN A 41 -14.08 -7.57 12.60
N VAL A 42 -13.19 -8.33 11.96
CA VAL A 42 -12.30 -7.79 10.92
C VAL A 42 -13.08 -7.25 9.73
N PHE A 43 -14.15 -7.94 9.33
CA PHE A 43 -15.03 -7.45 8.27
C PHE A 43 -15.69 -6.13 8.66
N THR A 44 -16.26 -6.04 9.87
CA THR A 44 -16.86 -4.81 10.38
C THR A 44 -15.85 -3.66 10.42
N GLU A 45 -14.64 -3.91 10.92
CA GLU A 45 -13.58 -2.91 10.97
C GLU A 45 -13.08 -2.50 9.58
N SER A 46 -13.01 -3.45 8.65
CA SER A 46 -12.72 -3.17 7.22
C SER A 46 -13.77 -2.25 6.60
N CYS A 47 -15.06 -2.47 6.90
CA CYS A 47 -16.13 -1.61 6.42
C CYS A 47 -16.03 -0.18 6.97
N LYS A 48 -15.74 -0.02 8.27
CA LYS A 48 -15.51 1.30 8.87
C LYS A 48 -14.34 2.02 8.20
N LEU A 49 -13.23 1.31 7.99
CA LEU A 49 -12.05 1.83 7.32
C LEU A 49 -12.35 2.23 5.86
N ALA A 50 -13.19 1.47 5.16
CA ALA A 50 -13.62 1.78 3.79
C ALA A 50 -14.40 3.11 3.69
N LEU A 51 -15.18 3.49 4.71
CA LEU A 51 -15.84 4.80 4.76
C LEU A 51 -14.84 5.96 4.88
N VAL A 52 -13.72 5.73 5.56
CA VAL A 52 -12.61 6.70 5.60
C VAL A 52 -11.90 6.73 4.24
N ALA A 53 -11.69 5.57 3.61
CA ALA A 53 -11.11 5.48 2.27
C ALA A 53 -11.91 6.27 1.22
N GLU A 54 -13.24 6.20 1.25
CA GLU A 54 -14.11 6.99 0.37
C GLU A 54 -13.85 8.50 0.53
N SER A 55 -13.69 8.96 1.78
CA SER A 55 -13.39 10.36 2.08
C SER A 55 -12.03 10.79 1.47
N ILE A 56 -11.03 9.91 1.53
CA ILE A 56 -9.70 10.11 0.91
C ILE A 56 -9.79 10.18 -0.62
N PHE A 57 -10.53 9.26 -1.26
CA PHE A 57 -10.68 9.29 -2.72
C PHE A 57 -11.48 10.51 -3.21
N ASN A 58 -12.46 10.96 -2.44
CA ASN A 58 -13.18 12.20 -2.73
C ASN A 58 -12.29 13.44 -2.55
N LEU A 59 -11.39 13.43 -1.55
CA LEU A 59 -10.37 14.46 -1.38
C LEU A 59 -9.43 14.50 -2.59
N HIS A 60 -8.90 13.35 -3.04
CA HIS A 60 -8.06 13.26 -4.24
C HIS A 60 -8.74 13.83 -5.48
N ARG A 61 -10.02 13.48 -5.68
CA ARG A 61 -10.80 14.01 -6.80
C ARG A 61 -10.96 15.53 -6.69
N SER A 62 -11.19 16.05 -5.48
CA SER A 62 -11.28 17.49 -5.23
C SER A 62 -9.96 18.18 -5.58
N LEU A 63 -8.85 17.67 -5.05
CA LEU A 63 -7.50 18.20 -5.31
C LEU A 63 -7.12 18.18 -6.79
N ALA A 64 -7.57 17.18 -7.54
CA ALA A 64 -7.36 17.11 -8.99
C ALA A 64 -8.12 18.21 -9.75
N ALA A 65 -9.28 18.65 -9.25
CA ALA A 65 -10.06 19.74 -9.83
C ALA A 65 -9.63 21.12 -9.30
N PHE A 66 -9.31 21.21 -8.01
CA PHE A 66 -8.98 22.43 -7.27
C PHE A 66 -7.79 22.15 -6.33
N PRO A 67 -6.55 22.44 -6.74
CA PRO A 67 -5.34 21.98 -6.04
C PRO A 67 -5.00 22.74 -4.74
N PHE A 68 -5.88 23.62 -4.26
CA PHE A 68 -5.64 24.50 -3.10
C PHE A 68 -6.82 24.46 -2.12
N GLY A 69 -6.53 24.57 -0.81
CA GLY A 69 -7.54 24.86 0.21
C GLY A 69 -8.21 23.65 0.89
N GLU A 70 -7.73 22.43 0.66
CA GLU A 70 -8.31 21.21 1.25
C GLU A 70 -7.55 20.70 2.50
N ASP A 71 -6.59 21.47 3.01
CA ASP A 71 -5.73 21.07 4.14
C ASP A 71 -6.53 20.72 5.40
N ASN A 72 -7.58 21.49 5.71
CA ASN A 72 -8.46 21.21 6.86
C ASN A 72 -9.17 19.86 6.72
N ARG A 73 -9.59 19.50 5.51
CA ARG A 73 -10.25 18.23 5.23
C ARG A 73 -9.26 17.06 5.31
N ALA A 74 -8.03 17.25 4.86
CA ALA A 74 -6.98 16.26 5.03
C ALA A 74 -6.66 16.02 6.52
N ILE A 75 -6.58 17.08 7.33
CA ILE A 75 -6.39 16.99 8.79
C ILE A 75 -7.54 16.22 9.46
N GLU A 76 -8.80 16.54 9.10
CA GLU A 76 -9.98 15.84 9.63
C GLU A 76 -9.95 14.34 9.29
N ILE A 77 -9.60 14.00 8.05
CA ILE A 77 -9.50 12.61 7.61
C ILE A 77 -8.35 11.90 8.34
N ASN A 78 -7.20 12.57 8.53
CA ASN A 78 -6.09 12.01 9.31
C ASN A 78 -6.53 11.70 10.75
N TRP A 79 -7.24 12.62 11.39
CA TRP A 79 -7.77 12.41 12.74
C TRP A 79 -8.73 11.22 12.81
N ARG A 80 -9.59 11.04 11.78
CA ARG A 80 -10.48 9.86 11.68
C ARG A 80 -9.71 8.55 11.51
N LEU A 81 -8.59 8.55 10.77
CA LEU A 81 -7.72 7.38 10.66
C LEU A 81 -7.07 7.05 12.01
N ASP A 82 -6.53 8.05 12.70
CA ASP A 82 -5.89 7.87 14.02
C ASP A 82 -6.90 7.38 15.07
N ALA A 83 -8.11 7.94 15.08
CA ALA A 83 -9.21 7.49 15.93
C ALA A 83 -9.57 6.03 15.64
N TRP A 84 -9.72 5.67 14.36
CA TRP A 84 -10.02 4.29 13.96
C TRP A 84 -8.95 3.30 14.44
N LEU A 85 -7.66 3.64 14.29
CA LEU A 85 -6.58 2.77 14.76
C LEU A 85 -6.58 2.64 16.29
N SER A 86 -6.87 3.73 17.01
CA SER A 86 -6.89 3.77 18.48
C SER A 86 -8.06 2.99 19.08
N GLU A 87 -9.19 2.93 18.36
CA GLU A 87 -10.37 2.15 18.73
C GLU A 87 -10.28 0.69 18.29
N LEU A 88 -9.26 0.33 17.49
CA LEU A 88 -9.12 -1.02 16.97
C LEU A 88 -8.83 -2.00 18.12
N PRO A 89 -9.59 -3.11 18.22
CA PRO A 89 -9.36 -4.15 19.22
C PRO A 89 -7.94 -4.70 19.13
N THR A 90 -7.31 -4.93 20.29
CA THR A 90 -5.91 -5.35 20.36
C THR A 90 -5.63 -6.65 19.64
N GLU A 91 -6.61 -7.56 19.54
CA GLU A 91 -6.43 -8.83 18.80
C GLU A 91 -6.34 -8.62 17.28
N LEU A 92 -6.74 -7.46 16.77
CA LEU A 92 -6.70 -7.09 15.36
C LEU A 92 -5.52 -6.17 15.02
N LEU A 93 -4.78 -5.71 16.02
CA LEU A 93 -3.56 -4.93 15.83
C LEU A 93 -2.37 -5.86 15.57
N VAL A 94 -1.52 -5.48 14.62
CA VAL A 94 -0.24 -6.16 14.40
C VAL A 94 0.87 -5.30 15.00
N LEU A 95 1.41 -5.73 16.14
CA LEU A 95 2.55 -5.12 16.83
C LEU A 95 3.86 -5.80 16.41
N ASP A 96 5.00 -5.16 16.65
CA ASP A 96 6.32 -5.66 16.24
C ASP A 96 6.74 -6.96 16.98
N ASP A 97 6.17 -7.20 18.16
CA ASP A 97 6.43 -8.34 19.02
C ASP A 97 5.33 -9.43 18.94
N THR A 98 4.44 -9.36 17.94
CA THR A 98 3.32 -10.28 17.83
C THR A 98 3.80 -11.71 17.58
N SER A 99 3.66 -12.59 18.59
CA SER A 99 4.12 -13.98 18.54
C SER A 99 3.04 -15.01 18.15
N LEU A 100 1.82 -14.55 17.83
CA LEU A 100 0.69 -15.43 17.52
C LEU A 100 0.57 -15.66 16.01
N PRO A 101 0.06 -16.84 15.57
CA PRO A 101 -0.27 -17.03 14.16
C PRO A 101 -1.39 -16.06 13.77
N LEU A 102 -1.01 -14.99 13.08
CA LEU A 102 -1.93 -13.96 12.62
C LEU A 102 -2.70 -14.45 11.42
N LEU A 103 -4.01 -14.25 11.44
CA LEU A 103 -4.86 -14.59 10.30
C LEU A 103 -4.57 -13.66 9.11
N PRO A 104 -4.62 -14.15 7.86
CA PRO A 104 -4.30 -13.35 6.68
C PRO A 104 -5.07 -12.03 6.63
N HIS A 105 -6.36 -12.07 6.94
CA HIS A 105 -7.25 -10.91 6.89
C HIS A 105 -6.94 -9.86 7.97
N VAL A 106 -6.33 -10.24 9.11
CA VAL A 106 -5.88 -9.29 10.14
C VAL A 106 -4.67 -8.49 9.63
N ILE A 107 -3.70 -9.18 9.02
CA ILE A 107 -2.55 -8.52 8.40
C ILE A 107 -3.03 -7.59 7.29
N MET A 108 -4.01 -8.03 6.48
CA MET A 108 -4.58 -7.23 5.40
C MET A 108 -5.35 -6.01 5.87
N LEU A 109 -6.06 -6.10 6.99
CA LEU A 109 -6.68 -4.93 7.61
C LEU A 109 -5.63 -3.87 7.97
N ASN A 110 -4.51 -4.30 8.56
CA ASN A 110 -3.41 -3.40 8.92
C ASN A 110 -2.70 -2.83 7.69
N VAL A 111 -2.47 -3.64 6.63
CA VAL A 111 -1.92 -3.14 5.36
C VAL A 111 -2.85 -2.09 4.74
N SER A 112 -4.17 -2.33 4.79
CA SER A 112 -5.16 -1.38 4.27
C SER A 112 -5.08 -0.04 5.00
N TYR A 113 -4.96 -0.05 6.32
CA TYR A 113 -4.80 1.17 7.11
C TYR A 113 -3.56 1.96 6.68
N TRP A 114 -2.38 1.34 6.67
CA TRP A 114 -1.14 2.04 6.28
C TRP A 114 -1.14 2.48 4.83
N TRP A 115 -1.80 1.73 3.94
CA TRP A 115 -2.00 2.15 2.58
C TRP A 115 -2.87 3.41 2.49
N LEU A 116 -3.94 3.51 3.28
CA LEU A 116 -4.76 4.73 3.34
C LEU A 116 -4.01 5.93 3.92
N VAL A 117 -3.13 5.72 4.90
CA VAL A 117 -2.20 6.76 5.37
C VAL A 117 -1.33 7.25 4.22
N LEU A 118 -0.69 6.34 3.46
CA LEU A 118 0.07 6.74 2.26
C LEU A 118 -0.78 7.51 1.26
N ARG A 119 -1.99 7.03 0.97
CA ARG A 119 -2.90 7.69 0.03
C ARG A 119 -3.26 9.09 0.50
N LEU A 120 -3.58 9.31 1.77
CA LEU A 120 -3.94 10.63 2.29
C LEU A 120 -2.81 11.66 2.13
N HIS A 121 -1.58 11.24 2.39
CA HIS A 121 -0.42 12.13 2.42
C HIS A 121 0.30 12.26 1.08
N GLU A 122 0.06 11.37 0.11
CA GLU A 122 0.72 11.41 -1.22
C GLU A 122 0.63 12.78 -1.93
N PRO A 123 -0.53 13.50 -1.94
CA PRO A 123 -0.62 14.82 -2.59
C PRO A 123 0.20 15.92 -1.92
N TYR A 124 0.61 15.69 -0.68
CA TYR A 124 1.34 16.63 0.17
C TYR A 124 2.82 16.27 0.29
N TYR A 125 3.20 15.08 -0.19
CA TYR A 125 4.56 14.58 -0.17
C TYR A 125 5.42 15.38 -1.15
N ARG A 126 6.51 15.98 -0.64
CA ARG A 126 7.29 16.95 -1.40
C ARG A 126 7.98 16.27 -2.60
N PRO A 127 7.92 16.85 -3.82
CA PRO A 127 8.77 16.38 -4.92
C PRO A 127 10.25 16.56 -4.55
N ALA A 128 11.10 15.60 -4.93
CA ALA A 128 12.55 15.78 -4.81
C ALA A 128 12.96 17.09 -5.52
N PRO A 129 13.78 17.96 -4.91
CA PRO A 129 14.09 19.27 -5.45
C PRO A 129 14.79 19.15 -6.80
N ASN A 130 14.08 19.50 -7.87
CA ASN A 130 14.59 19.62 -9.22
C ASN A 130 14.95 21.09 -9.48
N ALA A 131 16.17 21.33 -9.97
CA ALA A 131 16.77 22.66 -10.14
C ALA A 131 15.99 23.64 -11.05
N ASN A 132 14.98 23.17 -11.79
CA ASN A 132 14.27 23.95 -12.81
C ASN A 132 12.76 24.10 -12.53
N THR A 133 12.24 23.57 -11.43
CA THR A 133 10.83 23.80 -11.08
C THR A 133 10.82 24.95 -10.08
N PRO A 134 10.18 26.11 -10.39
CA PRO A 134 10.02 27.14 -9.39
C PRO A 134 9.40 26.47 -8.18
N LEU A 135 10.05 26.61 -7.02
CA LEU A 135 9.51 26.24 -5.72
C LEU A 135 8.18 26.96 -5.58
N VAL A 136 7.12 26.35 -6.10
CA VAL A 136 5.81 26.42 -5.47
C VAL A 136 5.98 25.60 -4.20
N ASN A 137 6.82 26.13 -3.30
CA ASN A 137 6.63 26.11 -1.87
C ASN A 137 5.24 26.68 -1.65
N THR A 138 4.21 25.90 -2.00
CA THR A 138 3.00 25.94 -1.21
C THR A 138 3.50 25.48 0.14
N LEU A 139 3.77 26.47 0.99
CA LEU A 139 3.89 26.36 2.43
C LEU A 139 2.62 25.67 2.92
N ARG A 140 2.48 24.37 2.65
CA ARG A 140 1.40 23.58 3.19
C ARG A 140 1.87 23.22 4.58
N PRO A 141 1.19 23.67 5.64
CA PRO A 141 1.52 23.32 7.03
C PRO A 141 1.63 21.79 7.24
N PHE A 142 1.03 21.03 6.33
CA PHE A 142 0.98 19.57 6.32
C PHE A 142 2.19 18.88 5.65
N GLY A 143 3.05 19.59 4.92
CA GLY A 143 4.10 18.99 4.08
C GLY A 143 5.16 18.22 4.87
N ASP A 144 5.79 18.86 5.85
CA ASP A 144 6.89 18.23 6.63
C ASP A 144 6.38 17.07 7.50
N LEU A 145 5.15 17.16 7.99
CA LEU A 145 4.48 16.05 8.69
C LEU A 145 4.17 14.91 7.73
N SER A 146 3.70 15.21 6.51
CA SER A 146 3.35 14.21 5.50
C SER A 146 4.54 13.35 5.10
N ASP A 147 5.75 13.92 5.06
CA ASP A 147 6.97 13.15 4.81
C ASP A 147 7.15 12.07 5.90
N THR A 148 7.02 12.44 7.18
CA THR A 148 7.14 11.48 8.29
C THR A 148 6.04 10.40 8.31
N PHE A 149 4.80 10.76 7.97
CA PHE A 149 3.69 9.81 7.88
C PHE A 149 3.91 8.81 6.75
N CYS A 150 4.32 9.29 5.57
CA CYS A 150 4.60 8.43 4.43
C CYS A 150 5.76 7.47 4.71
N ASP A 151 6.83 7.96 5.33
CA ASP A 151 8.02 7.16 5.64
C ASP A 151 7.70 6.04 6.63
N ARG A 152 6.94 6.38 7.68
CA ARG A 152 6.42 5.41 8.64
C ARG A 152 5.51 4.39 7.96
N ALA A 153 4.56 4.84 7.15
CA ALA A 153 3.60 3.97 6.48
C ALA A 153 4.28 2.99 5.51
N ALA A 154 5.24 3.46 4.70
CA ALA A 154 6.01 2.61 3.79
C ALA A 154 6.78 1.51 4.55
N SER A 155 7.43 1.87 5.66
CA SER A 155 8.13 0.92 6.54
C SER A 155 7.20 -0.13 7.12
N ARG A 156 6.02 0.30 7.60
CA ARG A 156 5.00 -0.61 8.14
C ARG A 156 4.42 -1.55 7.08
N ILE A 157 4.18 -1.07 5.86
CA ILE A 157 3.70 -1.93 4.77
C ILE A 157 4.73 -3.01 4.44
N VAL A 158 6.01 -2.66 4.30
CA VAL A 158 7.06 -3.67 4.03
C VAL A 158 7.15 -4.69 5.16
N PHE A 159 7.09 -4.25 6.42
CA PHE A 159 7.04 -5.16 7.56
C PHE A 159 5.85 -6.13 7.47
N LEU A 160 4.63 -5.62 7.25
CA LEU A 160 3.42 -6.44 7.17
C LEU A 160 3.42 -7.41 5.98
N VAL A 161 3.97 -6.99 4.84
CA VAL A 161 4.07 -7.82 3.63
C VAL A 161 5.08 -8.95 3.85
N ASN A 162 6.22 -8.66 4.48
CA ASN A 162 7.19 -9.71 4.86
C ASN A 162 6.59 -10.67 5.89
N LEU A 163 5.85 -10.15 6.87
CA LEU A 163 5.15 -10.97 7.86
C LEU A 163 4.09 -11.87 7.19
N TYR A 164 3.36 -11.35 6.20
CA TYR A 164 2.41 -12.13 5.42
C TYR A 164 3.12 -13.25 4.64
N ASP A 165 4.24 -12.94 4.00
CA ASP A 165 5.03 -13.93 3.26
C ASP A 165 5.53 -15.06 4.17
N GLN A 166 6.03 -14.72 5.35
CA GLN A 166 6.53 -15.70 6.32
C GLN A 166 5.43 -16.63 6.86
N LEU A 167 4.22 -16.11 7.06
CA LEU A 167 3.13 -16.88 7.68
C LEU A 167 2.28 -17.64 6.65
N HIS A 168 2.04 -17.03 5.48
CA HIS A 168 1.06 -17.52 4.51
C HIS A 168 1.63 -17.66 3.09
N GLY A 169 2.76 -17.01 2.80
CA GLY A 169 3.32 -16.92 1.45
C GLY A 169 2.61 -15.88 0.57
N LEU A 170 3.39 -15.14 -0.22
CA LEU A 170 2.86 -14.09 -1.11
C LEU A 170 1.99 -14.62 -2.27
N ARG A 171 1.96 -15.94 -2.51
CA ARG A 171 1.03 -16.56 -3.46
C ARG A 171 -0.43 -16.22 -3.15
N PHE A 172 -0.79 -16.15 -1.87
CA PHE A 172 -2.16 -15.84 -1.44
C PHE A 172 -2.37 -14.36 -1.13
N PHE A 173 -1.43 -13.49 -1.50
CA PHE A 173 -1.57 -12.06 -1.26
C PHE A 173 -2.73 -11.48 -2.09
N PRO A 174 -3.66 -10.71 -1.51
CA PRO A 174 -4.85 -10.28 -2.23
C PRO A 174 -4.52 -9.25 -3.30
N ARG A 175 -5.09 -9.46 -4.49
CA ARG A 175 -4.87 -8.61 -5.67
C ARG A 175 -5.12 -7.12 -5.42
N CYS A 176 -6.14 -6.79 -4.62
CA CYS A 176 -6.51 -5.40 -4.32
C CYS A 176 -5.45 -4.63 -3.52
N MET A 177 -4.52 -5.31 -2.85
CA MET A 177 -3.50 -4.69 -1.99
C MET A 177 -2.12 -4.64 -2.63
N ILE A 178 -1.94 -5.16 -3.85
CA ILE A 178 -0.64 -5.12 -4.57
C ILE A 178 -0.15 -3.67 -4.73
N GLN A 179 -1.08 -2.73 -4.93
CA GLN A 179 -0.78 -1.30 -5.03
C GLN A 179 -0.17 -0.71 -3.75
N ALA A 180 -0.42 -1.30 -2.58
CA ALA A 180 0.20 -0.85 -1.33
C ALA A 180 1.72 -1.06 -1.36
N ILE A 181 2.18 -2.20 -1.90
CA ILE A 181 3.61 -2.52 -2.05
C ILE A 181 4.26 -1.55 -3.04
N GLN A 182 3.59 -1.29 -4.16
CA GLN A 182 4.07 -0.31 -5.14
C GLN A 182 4.17 1.10 -4.53
N ALA A 183 3.15 1.54 -3.79
CA ALA A 183 3.14 2.85 -3.15
C ALA A 183 4.29 2.98 -2.13
N ALA A 184 4.52 1.96 -1.29
CA ALA A 184 5.63 1.92 -0.35
C ALA A 184 6.99 1.99 -1.06
N GLY A 185 7.18 1.21 -2.14
CA GLY A 185 8.39 1.26 -2.95
C GLY A 185 8.66 2.65 -3.55
N ALA A 186 7.62 3.33 -4.05
CA ALA A 186 7.75 4.67 -4.60
C ALA A 186 8.15 5.70 -3.53
N VAL A 187 7.68 5.55 -2.28
CA VAL A 187 8.09 6.41 -1.16
C VAL A 187 9.57 6.22 -0.87
N PHE A 188 10.08 4.99 -0.75
CA PHE A 188 11.50 4.76 -0.49
C PHE A 188 12.42 5.31 -1.61
N ILE A 189 12.01 5.19 -2.88
CA ILE A 189 12.73 5.77 -4.02
C ILE A 189 12.82 7.30 -3.85
N ARG A 190 11.71 7.96 -3.51
CA ARG A 190 11.71 9.41 -3.28
C ARG A 190 12.55 9.82 -2.07
N GLN A 191 12.50 9.07 -0.97
CA GLN A 191 13.37 9.30 0.19
C GLN A 191 14.85 9.18 -0.19
N GLN A 192 15.21 8.17 -0.99
CA GLN A 192 16.57 8.01 -1.50
C GLN A 192 17.00 9.19 -2.39
N ALA A 193 16.06 9.82 -3.12
CA ALA A 193 16.33 10.99 -3.94
C ALA A 193 16.54 12.25 -3.09
N ALA A 194 15.85 12.36 -1.95
CA ALA A 194 16.01 13.47 -1.01
C ALA A 194 17.24 13.30 -0.10
N ALA A 195 17.67 12.07 0.19
CA ALA A 195 18.81 11.79 1.04
C ALA A 195 20.14 12.05 0.31
N ALA A 196 21.06 12.77 0.98
CA ALA A 196 22.42 12.97 0.47
C ALA A 196 23.23 11.65 0.37
N VAL A 197 22.78 10.59 1.05
CA VAL A 197 23.43 9.27 1.08
C VAL A 197 22.48 8.22 0.51
N GLN A 198 22.90 7.59 -0.59
CA GLN A 198 22.10 6.66 -1.40
C GLN A 198 21.66 5.37 -0.68
N ASN A 199 22.25 5.03 0.47
CA ASN A 199 22.13 3.68 1.04
C ASN A 199 20.98 3.51 2.05
N HIS A 200 20.33 4.58 2.50
CA HIS A 200 19.44 4.49 3.67
C HIS A 200 18.18 3.64 3.45
N ASN A 201 17.67 3.54 2.22
CA ASN A 201 16.38 2.89 1.93
C ASN A 201 16.42 1.84 0.81
N GLN A 202 17.62 1.48 0.36
CA GLN A 202 17.79 0.56 -0.77
C GLN A 202 17.21 -0.83 -0.48
N ASP A 203 17.32 -1.29 0.77
CA ASP A 203 16.74 -2.55 1.25
C ASP A 203 15.21 -2.58 1.13
N GLY A 204 14.53 -1.48 1.50
CA GLY A 204 13.07 -1.37 1.38
C GLY A 204 12.59 -1.42 -0.07
N ILE A 205 13.30 -0.75 -0.98
CA ILE A 205 13.00 -0.76 -2.42
C ILE A 205 13.12 -2.17 -2.99
N HIS A 206 14.24 -2.85 -2.70
CA HIS A 206 14.48 -4.23 -3.17
C HIS A 206 13.46 -5.21 -2.62
N LYS A 207 13.08 -5.08 -1.34
CA LYS A 207 12.02 -5.89 -0.73
C LYS A 207 10.67 -5.71 -1.43
N CYS A 208 10.28 -4.48 -1.76
CA CYS A 208 9.06 -4.20 -2.51
C CYS A 208 9.09 -4.84 -3.90
N ILE A 209 10.19 -4.65 -4.66
CA ILE A 209 10.35 -5.23 -6.00
C ILE A 209 10.33 -6.76 -5.95
N ALA A 210 11.08 -7.37 -5.03
CA ALA A 210 11.12 -8.81 -4.83
C ALA A 210 9.74 -9.37 -4.49
N SER A 211 9.01 -8.73 -3.56
CA SER A 211 7.65 -9.13 -3.19
C SER A 211 6.70 -9.07 -4.39
N LEU A 212 6.73 -7.99 -5.17
CA LEU A 212 5.92 -7.85 -6.38
C LEU A 212 6.23 -8.93 -7.43
N ARG A 213 7.52 -9.25 -7.62
CA ARG A 213 7.95 -10.33 -8.52
C ARG A 213 7.45 -11.71 -8.06
N THR A 214 7.47 -11.99 -6.76
CA THR A 214 6.90 -13.23 -6.20
C THR A 214 5.39 -13.29 -6.44
N ILE A 215 4.68 -12.18 -6.24
CA ILE A 215 3.23 -12.08 -6.44
C ILE A 215 2.84 -12.30 -7.92
N THR A 216 3.71 -11.95 -8.88
CA THR A 216 3.47 -12.16 -10.32
C THR A 216 3.10 -13.60 -10.68
N ASN A 217 3.60 -14.58 -9.92
CA ASN A 217 3.25 -16.00 -10.11
C ASN A 217 1.75 -16.29 -9.94
N THR A 218 1.04 -15.46 -9.15
CA THR A 218 -0.41 -15.57 -8.95
C THR A 218 -1.18 -14.47 -9.68
N TRP A 219 -0.66 -13.24 -9.62
CA TRP A 219 -1.29 -12.06 -10.20
C TRP A 219 -0.34 -11.41 -11.19
N PRO A 220 -0.42 -11.74 -12.50
CA PRO A 220 0.50 -11.20 -13.51
C PRO A 220 0.56 -9.66 -13.58
N CYS A 221 -0.50 -8.97 -13.14
CA CYS A 221 -0.51 -7.51 -13.05
C CYS A 221 0.54 -6.93 -12.08
N ALA A 222 1.03 -7.72 -11.12
CA ALA A 222 2.12 -7.33 -10.21
C ALA A 222 3.40 -6.96 -10.97
N ASN A 223 3.65 -7.58 -12.12
CA ASN A 223 4.79 -7.29 -12.98
C ASN A 223 4.82 -5.84 -13.48
N ASN A 224 3.64 -5.26 -13.76
CA ASN A 224 3.56 -3.86 -14.19
C ASN A 224 4.01 -2.92 -13.06
N TYR A 225 3.69 -3.27 -11.81
CA TYR A 225 4.09 -2.49 -10.64
C TYR A 225 5.59 -2.64 -10.32
N SER A 226 6.18 -3.83 -10.48
CA SER A 226 7.63 -4.00 -10.32
C SER A 226 8.41 -3.25 -11.39
N ASN A 227 7.99 -3.36 -12.65
CA ASN A 227 8.62 -2.65 -13.76
C ASN A 227 8.53 -1.13 -13.58
N PHE A 228 7.39 -0.63 -13.08
CA PHE A 228 7.23 0.77 -12.75
C PHE A 228 8.26 1.25 -11.71
N LEU A 229 8.47 0.50 -10.63
CA LEU A 229 9.45 0.84 -9.59
C LEU A 229 10.89 0.79 -10.13
N GLU A 230 11.22 -0.23 -10.93
CA GLU A 230 12.54 -0.36 -11.56
C GLU A 230 12.84 0.82 -12.49
N ASN A 231 11.86 1.22 -13.30
CA ASN A 231 11.99 2.39 -14.18
C ASN A 231 12.18 3.67 -13.37
N LEU A 232 11.43 3.87 -12.29
CA LEU A 232 11.61 5.03 -11.41
C LEU A 232 13.02 5.09 -10.80
N LEU A 233 13.52 3.94 -10.34
CA LEU A 233 14.86 3.83 -9.77
C LEU A 233 15.96 4.15 -10.80
N GLN A 234 15.80 3.70 -12.05
CA GLN A 234 16.73 4.02 -13.15
C GLN A 234 16.74 5.51 -13.50
N VAL A 235 15.55 6.14 -13.56
CA VAL A 235 15.43 7.57 -13.82
C VAL A 235 16.13 8.38 -12.73
N GLN A 236 15.94 8.00 -11.46
CA GLN A 236 16.62 8.63 -10.34
C GLN A 236 18.15 8.49 -10.43
N ALA A 237 18.65 7.29 -10.72
CA ALA A 237 20.09 7.05 -10.88
C ALA A 237 20.69 7.90 -12.01
N SER A 238 19.95 8.07 -13.11
CA SER A 238 20.37 8.90 -14.25
C SER A 238 20.45 10.38 -13.90
N GLN A 239 19.51 10.91 -13.10
CA GLN A 239 19.50 12.32 -12.65
C GLN A 239 20.67 12.67 -11.74
N LEU A 240 21.21 11.71 -10.99
CA LEU A 240 22.40 11.87 -10.15
C LEU A 240 23.71 11.82 -10.96
N SER A 241 23.67 11.31 -12.19
CA SER A 241 24.86 11.04 -13.02
C SER A 241 25.23 12.20 -13.96
N THR A 242 24.40 13.24 -14.09
CA THR A 242 24.73 14.45 -14.84
C THR A 242 25.51 15.42 -13.97
N PRO A 243 26.84 15.60 -14.17
CA PRO A 243 27.61 16.61 -13.47
C PRO A 243 27.17 18.00 -13.96
N SER A 244 26.78 18.84 -13.01
CA SER A 244 26.67 20.30 -13.16
C SER A 244 28.03 20.94 -13.43
#